data_AF-A0A7L1PF96-F1
#
_entry.id   AF-A0A7L1PF96-F1
#
_cell.length_a   1.000
_cell.length_b   1.000
_cell.length_c   1.000
_cell.angle_alpha   90.00
_cell.angle_beta   90.00
_cell.angle_gamma   90.00
#
_symmetry.space_group_name_H-M   'P 1'
#
loop_
_entity.id
_entity.type
_entity.pdbx_description
1 polymer ?
#
loop_
_entity_poly.entity_id
_entity_poly.type
_entity_poly.pdbx_seq_one_letter_code
_entity_poly.pdbx_strand_id
1 'polypeptide(L)'
;QEVDIVVVPCRGFQSAEATLAELADQVLPVVTFAVSEPQLSPSDQTELRRIKEKFSLPIFFFRVPEPGAELISPKKPDKDKSSLYLQLLDLEYLSPSGPCGCGAAAGSQSVLVEQPEKLRLLSTFSRQVLQKHLVEAATRLNEVHSRCLNIFINQAFDMQRDLQITPKRLEYTRRKENELYESLMGIANRKQEEMKDMIVETLGNMKEELLEDAASMEFRDIIIPENGEPVSSKDIKCCIKQIQELIISRLNQAVANKLISSVDYLRESFVGTLERCLKSLEESWEVSVHPARSLEKPKDVSVHITSNYLKQVALGCSCKSADPRLSLSSVDYLFSQIIQRITWVSPPAITSDWKRKVAQDAIESLSASKLAKSICSQFRTRLNSSHEAFAASLRQVR
;
A
#
# COMPACT_ATOMS: atom_id res chain seq x y z
N GLN A 1 -46.88 -7.25 -34.62
CA GLN A 1 -45.42 -7.21 -34.80
C GLN A 1 -45.19 -6.94 -36.26
N GLU A 2 -44.53 -5.84 -36.59
CA GLU A 2 -44.24 -5.44 -37.97
C GLU A 2 -43.14 -6.37 -38.49
N VAL A 3 -43.39 -7.03 -39.62
CA VAL A 3 -42.41 -7.92 -40.27
C VAL A 3 -42.08 -7.26 -41.59
N ASP A 4 -40.86 -6.74 -41.70
CA ASP A 4 -40.39 -6.15 -42.93
C ASP A 4 -39.80 -7.24 -43.82
N ILE A 5 -40.41 -7.42 -44.99
CA ILE A 5 -39.90 -8.32 -46.02
C ILE A 5 -38.99 -7.48 -46.92
N VAL A 6 -37.68 -7.66 -46.77
CA VAL A 6 -36.69 -7.01 -47.61
C VAL A 6 -36.31 -7.94 -48.77
N VAL A 7 -36.51 -7.46 -49.99
CA VAL A 7 -36.00 -8.12 -51.19
C VAL A 7 -34.71 -7.41 -51.58
N VAL A 8 -33.60 -8.17 -51.57
CA VAL A 8 -32.29 -7.63 -51.95
C VAL A 8 -32.36 -7.11 -53.40
N PRO A 9 -31.88 -5.88 -53.68
CA PRO A 9 -31.86 -5.34 -55.03
C PRO A 9 -31.03 -6.22 -55.98
N CYS A 10 -31.31 -6.14 -57.29
CA CYS A 10 -30.59 -6.92 -58.28
C CYS A 10 -29.07 -6.77 -58.13
N ARG A 11 -28.32 -7.86 -58.36
CA ARG A 11 -26.86 -7.97 -58.16
C ARG A 11 -26.00 -6.85 -58.77
N GLY A 12 -26.53 -6.13 -59.77
CA GLY A 12 -25.87 -4.99 -60.41
C GLY A 12 -25.93 -3.67 -59.63
N PHE A 13 -26.77 -3.57 -58.60
CA PHE A 13 -26.95 -2.34 -57.80
C PHE A 13 -26.25 -2.41 -56.45
N GLN A 14 -26.49 -3.49 -55.68
CA GLN A 14 -25.85 -3.73 -54.38
C GLN A 14 -25.78 -5.24 -54.14
N SER A 15 -24.72 -5.71 -53.48
CA SER A 15 -24.58 -7.13 -53.15
C SER A 15 -25.50 -7.52 -51.98
N ALA A 16 -25.92 -8.79 -51.93
CA ALA A 16 -26.69 -9.28 -50.78
C ALA A 16 -25.90 -9.18 -49.47
N GLU A 17 -24.58 -9.35 -49.52
CA GLU A 17 -23.70 -9.21 -48.37
C GLU A 17 -23.73 -7.78 -47.79
N ALA A 18 -23.69 -6.75 -48.63
CA ALA A 18 -23.75 -5.36 -48.19
C ALA A 18 -25.13 -5.02 -47.62
N THR A 19 -26.20 -5.49 -48.28
CA THR A 19 -27.58 -5.29 -47.82
C THR A 19 -27.81 -5.99 -46.46
N LEU A 20 -27.33 -7.22 -46.30
CA LEU A 20 -27.41 -7.94 -45.03
C LEU A 20 -26.59 -7.26 -43.92
N ALA A 21 -25.43 -6.68 -44.24
CA ALA A 21 -24.63 -5.95 -43.26
C ALA A 21 -25.38 -4.74 -42.69
N GLU A 22 -26.04 -3.96 -43.55
CA GLU A 22 -26.82 -2.78 -43.13
C GLU A 22 -28.00 -3.15 -42.22
N LEU A 23 -28.61 -4.32 -42.45
CA LEU A 23 -29.77 -4.78 -41.69
C LEU A 23 -29.40 -5.51 -40.39
N ALA A 24 -28.32 -6.29 -40.40
CA ALA A 24 -27.94 -7.16 -39.27
C ALA A 24 -27.66 -6.39 -37.97
N ASP A 25 -27.32 -5.10 -38.06
CA ASP A 25 -27.08 -4.25 -36.89
C ASP A 25 -28.38 -3.83 -36.16
N GLN A 26 -29.53 -3.87 -36.84
CA GLN A 26 -30.80 -3.34 -36.31
C GLN A 26 -31.86 -4.42 -36.13
N VAL A 27 -31.78 -5.52 -36.89
CA VAL A 27 -32.77 -6.59 -36.87
C VAL A 27 -32.11 -7.97 -36.78
N LEU A 28 -32.86 -8.97 -36.32
CA LEU A 28 -32.47 -10.38 -36.39
C LEU A 28 -32.99 -10.99 -37.70
N PRO A 29 -32.15 -11.15 -38.74
CA PRO A 29 -32.64 -11.54 -40.05
C PRO A 29 -32.97 -13.04 -40.12
N VAL A 30 -34.08 -13.36 -40.79
CA VAL A 30 -34.31 -14.71 -41.31
C VAL A 30 -34.03 -14.68 -42.81
N VAL A 31 -32.94 -15.31 -43.22
CA VAL A 31 -32.47 -15.23 -44.60
C VAL A 31 -33.09 -16.35 -45.44
N THR A 32 -33.69 -15.98 -46.56
CA THR A 32 -34.21 -16.91 -47.57
C THR A 32 -33.46 -16.70 -48.88
N PHE A 33 -32.99 -17.78 -49.49
CA PHE A 33 -32.29 -17.76 -50.78
C PHE A 33 -33.08 -18.57 -51.80
N ALA A 34 -33.68 -17.89 -52.78
CA ALA A 34 -34.48 -18.52 -53.82
C ALA A 34 -33.61 -18.88 -55.03
N VAL A 35 -33.73 -20.11 -55.53
CA VAL A 35 -32.97 -20.63 -56.69
C VAL A 35 -33.95 -21.08 -57.76
N SER A 36 -33.90 -20.50 -58.95
CA SER A 36 -34.76 -20.91 -60.07
C SER A 36 -34.22 -22.14 -60.82
N GLU A 37 -32.89 -22.25 -60.92
CA GLU A 37 -32.21 -23.29 -61.70
C GLU A 37 -31.96 -24.57 -60.88
N PRO A 38 -31.71 -25.73 -61.53
CA PRO A 38 -31.35 -26.98 -60.86
C PRO A 38 -29.99 -26.96 -60.16
N GLN A 39 -29.17 -25.93 -60.39
CA GLN A 39 -27.81 -25.77 -59.88
C GLN A 39 -27.55 -24.30 -59.56
N LEU A 40 -26.64 -24.05 -58.61
CA LEU A 40 -26.12 -22.73 -58.31
C LEU A 40 -25.17 -22.26 -59.42
N SER A 41 -25.40 -21.05 -59.91
CA SER A 41 -24.46 -20.35 -60.78
C SER A 41 -23.16 -20.01 -60.03
N PRO A 42 -22.04 -19.77 -60.75
CA PRO A 42 -20.78 -19.35 -60.12
C PRO A 42 -20.92 -18.05 -59.30
N SER A 43 -21.84 -17.19 -59.69
CA SER A 43 -22.17 -15.97 -58.95
C SER A 43 -22.91 -16.29 -57.65
N ASP A 44 -23.87 -17.23 -57.66
CA ASP A 44 -24.60 -17.65 -56.45
C ASP A 44 -23.62 -18.25 -55.42
N GLN A 45 -22.73 -19.14 -55.88
CA GLN A 45 -21.74 -19.78 -55.02
C GLN A 45 -20.81 -18.76 -54.38
N THR A 46 -20.36 -17.77 -55.16
CA THR A 46 -19.49 -16.69 -54.66
C THR A 46 -20.20 -15.83 -53.62
N GLU A 47 -21.46 -15.45 -53.87
CA GLU A 47 -22.28 -14.67 -52.95
C GLU A 47 -22.54 -15.40 -51.64
N LEU A 48 -22.90 -16.68 -51.72
CA LEU A 48 -23.11 -17.53 -50.55
C LEU A 48 -21.83 -17.69 -49.72
N ARG A 49 -20.67 -17.93 -50.34
CA ARG A 49 -19.39 -17.98 -49.59
C ARG A 49 -19.15 -16.71 -48.77
N ARG A 50 -19.35 -15.53 -49.38
CA ARG A 50 -19.18 -14.24 -48.68
C ARG A 50 -20.16 -14.08 -47.52
N ILE A 51 -21.43 -14.45 -47.71
CA ILE A 51 -22.44 -14.40 -46.64
C ILE A 51 -22.05 -15.33 -45.49
N LYS A 52 -21.57 -16.53 -45.79
CA LYS A 52 -21.15 -17.51 -44.77
C LYS A 52 -19.96 -16.99 -43.95
N GLU A 53 -18.92 -16.52 -44.63
CA GLU A 53 -17.69 -16.00 -44.01
C GLU A 53 -17.98 -14.84 -43.05
N LYS A 54 -18.88 -13.94 -43.44
CA LYS A 54 -19.15 -12.71 -42.68
C LYS A 54 -20.18 -12.87 -41.57
N PHE A 55 -21.24 -13.66 -41.81
CA PHE A 55 -22.40 -13.69 -40.92
C PHE A 55 -22.66 -15.06 -40.28
N SER A 56 -22.21 -16.16 -40.90
CA SER A 56 -22.43 -17.53 -40.40
C SER A 56 -23.91 -17.81 -40.01
N LEU A 57 -24.85 -17.25 -40.77
CA LEU A 57 -26.29 -17.34 -40.51
C LEU A 57 -26.91 -18.59 -41.16
N PRO A 58 -27.94 -19.19 -40.53
CA PRO A 58 -28.76 -20.21 -41.19
C PRO A 58 -29.57 -19.60 -42.33
N ILE A 59 -29.61 -20.29 -43.48
CA ILE A 59 -30.35 -19.85 -44.68
C ILE A 59 -31.45 -20.86 -45.04
N PHE A 60 -32.63 -20.36 -45.37
CA PHE A 60 -33.70 -21.16 -45.98
C PHE A 60 -33.54 -21.13 -47.51
N PHE A 61 -33.03 -22.20 -48.10
CA PHE A 61 -32.92 -22.35 -49.54
C PHE A 61 -34.23 -22.88 -50.12
N PHE A 62 -34.79 -22.17 -51.09
CA PHE A 62 -36.03 -22.56 -51.77
C PHE A 62 -35.82 -22.66 -53.27
N ARG A 63 -36.15 -23.81 -53.87
CA ARG A 63 -36.16 -23.95 -55.32
C ARG A 63 -37.49 -23.46 -55.89
N VAL A 64 -37.43 -22.47 -56.78
CA VAL A 64 -38.61 -21.93 -57.45
C VAL A 64 -39.05 -22.88 -58.57
N PRO A 65 -40.33 -23.28 -58.63
CA PRO A 65 -40.83 -24.12 -59.73
C PRO A 65 -40.74 -23.41 -61.08
N GLU A 66 -40.46 -24.16 -62.15
CA GLU A 66 -40.49 -23.61 -63.52
C GLU A 66 -41.92 -23.22 -63.94
N PRO A 67 -42.14 -22.03 -64.51
CA PRO A 67 -43.45 -21.61 -64.97
C PRO A 67 -43.91 -22.47 -66.15
N GLY A 68 -45.00 -23.23 -65.96
CA GLY A 68 -45.59 -24.10 -66.98
C GLY A 68 -45.40 -25.60 -66.78
N ALA A 69 -44.71 -26.04 -65.72
CA ALA A 69 -44.72 -27.44 -65.31
C ALA A 69 -46.09 -27.81 -64.72
N GLU A 70 -46.97 -28.40 -65.53
CA GLU A 70 -48.27 -28.91 -65.09
C GLU A 70 -48.13 -29.91 -63.92
N LEU A 71 -49.07 -29.82 -62.98
CA LEU A 71 -49.28 -30.69 -61.81
C LEU A 71 -49.69 -32.13 -62.17
N ILE A 72 -49.11 -32.72 -63.22
CA ILE A 72 -49.47 -34.06 -63.69
C ILE A 72 -48.29 -35.01 -63.51
N SER A 73 -48.52 -35.93 -62.55
CA SER A 73 -47.78 -37.15 -62.22
C SER A 73 -46.75 -37.04 -61.08
N PRO A 74 -46.87 -37.89 -60.04
CA PRO A 74 -45.85 -37.98 -59.00
C PRO A 74 -44.61 -38.64 -59.62
N LYS A 75 -43.60 -37.83 -59.96
CA LYS A 75 -42.24 -38.36 -60.17
C LYS A 75 -41.85 -39.09 -58.88
N LYS A 76 -41.50 -40.38 -59.02
CA LYS A 76 -40.93 -41.19 -57.93
C LYS A 76 -39.79 -40.41 -57.24
N PRO A 77 -39.60 -40.56 -55.93
CA PRO A 77 -38.45 -39.97 -55.27
C PRO A 77 -37.19 -40.61 -55.85
N ASP A 78 -36.44 -39.86 -56.66
CA ASP A 78 -35.07 -40.23 -56.97
C ASP A 78 -34.33 -40.34 -55.64
N LYS A 79 -33.76 -41.52 -55.38
CA LYS A 79 -32.92 -41.79 -54.21
C LYS A 79 -31.61 -40.99 -54.23
N ASP A 80 -31.32 -40.35 -55.36
CA ASP A 80 -30.10 -39.60 -55.59
C ASP A 80 -30.28 -38.15 -55.14
N LYS A 81 -29.29 -37.66 -54.38
CA LYS A 81 -29.23 -36.27 -53.91
C LYS A 81 -29.17 -35.33 -55.12
N SER A 82 -29.99 -34.27 -55.11
CA SER A 82 -30.01 -33.28 -56.19
C SER A 82 -28.66 -32.57 -56.33
N SER A 83 -28.34 -32.11 -57.54
CA SER A 83 -27.10 -31.37 -57.80
C SER A 83 -26.99 -30.11 -56.94
N LEU A 84 -28.12 -29.40 -56.74
CA LEU A 84 -28.23 -28.28 -55.80
C LEU A 84 -27.92 -28.68 -54.36
N TYR A 85 -28.43 -29.82 -53.88
CA TYR A 85 -28.11 -30.35 -52.55
C TYR A 85 -26.61 -30.60 -52.40
N LEU A 86 -25.96 -31.22 -53.39
CA LEU A 86 -24.52 -31.49 -53.35
C LEU A 86 -23.69 -30.22 -53.34
N GLN A 87 -24.07 -29.18 -54.09
CA GLN A 87 -23.40 -27.88 -54.09
C GLN A 87 -23.54 -27.15 -52.74
N LEU A 88 -24.74 -27.19 -52.13
CA LEU A 88 -24.94 -26.59 -50.80
C LEU A 88 -24.26 -27.38 -49.66
N LEU A 89 -24.05 -28.67 -49.86
CA LEU A 89 -23.24 -29.50 -48.97
C LEU A 89 -21.75 -29.15 -49.09
N ASP A 90 -21.24 -28.94 -50.31
CA ASP A 90 -19.86 -28.50 -50.57
C ASP A 90 -19.57 -27.10 -50.00
N LEU A 91 -20.56 -26.20 -50.09
CA LEU A 91 -20.51 -24.90 -49.41
C LEU A 91 -20.73 -24.99 -47.89
N GLU A 92 -20.89 -26.21 -47.35
CA GLU A 92 -21.12 -26.55 -45.94
C GLU A 92 -22.27 -25.76 -45.28
N TYR A 93 -23.31 -25.46 -46.06
CA TYR A 93 -24.56 -24.93 -45.54
C TYR A 93 -25.47 -26.04 -45.01
N LEU A 94 -25.42 -27.19 -45.66
CA LEU A 94 -26.15 -28.40 -45.28
C LEU A 94 -25.19 -29.38 -44.58
N SER A 95 -25.74 -30.23 -43.71
CA SER A 95 -24.98 -31.35 -43.14
C SER A 95 -25.21 -32.64 -43.94
N PRO A 96 -24.17 -33.50 -44.07
CA PRO A 96 -24.29 -34.79 -44.76
C PRO A 96 -25.27 -35.74 -44.04
N SER A 97 -25.58 -35.46 -42.78
CA SER A 97 -26.54 -36.11 -41.89
C SER A 97 -27.83 -35.28 -41.68
N GLY A 98 -28.39 -34.66 -42.72
CA GLY A 98 -29.72 -34.01 -42.67
C GLY A 98 -30.89 -35.00 -42.92
N PRO A 99 -32.05 -34.84 -42.26
CA PRO A 99 -32.88 -35.97 -41.84
C PRO A 99 -33.94 -36.42 -42.86
N CYS A 100 -34.21 -37.74 -42.82
CA CYS A 100 -35.53 -38.32 -43.10
C CYS A 100 -36.63 -37.43 -42.48
N GLY A 101 -37.79 -37.29 -43.12
CA GLY A 101 -38.84 -36.30 -42.82
C GLY A 101 -39.54 -36.36 -41.44
N CYS A 102 -38.83 -36.67 -40.37
CA CYS A 102 -39.30 -36.69 -38.99
C CYS A 102 -38.26 -36.04 -38.06
N GLY A 103 -38.68 -34.92 -37.46
CA GLY A 103 -38.22 -34.26 -36.23
C GLY A 103 -36.79 -34.49 -35.70
N ALA A 104 -36.13 -33.36 -35.44
CA ALA A 104 -34.98 -33.16 -34.53
C ALA A 104 -33.59 -33.50 -35.08
N ALA A 105 -33.05 -32.60 -35.91
CA ALA A 105 -31.61 -32.32 -35.89
C ALA A 105 -31.36 -31.12 -34.96
N ALA A 106 -30.65 -31.35 -33.87
CA ALA A 106 -30.25 -30.31 -32.92
C ALA A 106 -29.21 -29.39 -33.58
N GLY A 107 -29.61 -28.16 -33.89
CA GLY A 107 -28.77 -27.11 -34.44
C GLY A 107 -29.47 -26.41 -35.59
N SER A 108 -29.61 -25.08 -35.50
CA SER A 108 -30.18 -24.24 -36.57
C SER A 108 -29.26 -24.26 -37.79
N GLN A 109 -29.34 -25.34 -38.58
CA GLN A 109 -28.64 -25.52 -39.83
C GLN A 109 -29.51 -24.98 -40.97
N SER A 110 -28.88 -24.63 -42.09
CA SER A 110 -29.60 -24.21 -43.28
C SER A 110 -30.44 -25.37 -43.83
N VAL A 111 -31.55 -25.04 -44.50
CA VAL A 111 -32.50 -26.04 -45.00
C VAL A 111 -32.70 -25.82 -46.49
N LEU A 112 -32.70 -26.91 -47.28
CA LEU A 112 -33.08 -26.89 -48.69
C LEU A 112 -34.49 -27.46 -48.88
N VAL A 113 -35.35 -26.69 -49.55
CA VAL A 113 -36.71 -27.08 -49.93
C VAL A 113 -36.88 -26.99 -51.43
N GLU A 114 -36.99 -28.14 -52.09
CA GLU A 114 -37.18 -28.21 -53.55
C GLU A 114 -38.64 -28.42 -53.97
N GLN A 115 -39.53 -28.76 -53.03
CA GLN A 115 -40.95 -29.00 -53.30
C GLN A 115 -41.79 -27.80 -52.87
N PRO A 116 -42.65 -27.24 -53.73
CA PRO A 116 -43.42 -26.03 -53.42
C PRO A 116 -44.37 -26.23 -52.23
N GLU A 117 -44.94 -27.43 -52.05
CA GLU A 117 -45.84 -27.76 -50.93
C GLU A 117 -45.13 -27.70 -49.57
N LYS A 118 -43.80 -27.79 -49.56
CA LYS A 118 -42.95 -27.72 -48.38
C LYS A 118 -42.49 -26.30 -48.04
N LEU A 119 -42.88 -25.27 -48.81
CA LEU A 119 -42.56 -23.86 -48.47
C LEU A 119 -43.08 -23.46 -47.09
N ARG A 120 -44.16 -24.09 -46.61
CA ARG A 120 -44.68 -23.94 -45.24
C ARG A 120 -43.65 -24.19 -44.13
N LEU A 121 -42.57 -24.91 -44.42
CA LEU A 121 -41.45 -25.13 -43.50
C LEU A 121 -40.70 -23.83 -43.15
N LEU A 122 -40.84 -22.77 -43.95
CA LEU A 122 -40.24 -21.46 -43.66
C LEU A 122 -40.70 -20.92 -42.30
N SER A 123 -41.96 -21.11 -41.93
CA SER A 123 -42.48 -20.68 -40.62
C SER A 123 -41.80 -21.41 -39.47
N THR A 124 -41.63 -22.73 -39.59
CA THR A 124 -40.93 -23.55 -38.59
C THR A 124 -39.45 -23.18 -38.51
N PHE A 125 -38.80 -23.01 -39.66
CA PHE A 125 -37.40 -22.57 -39.73
C PHE A 125 -37.21 -21.20 -39.07
N SER A 126 -38.04 -20.22 -39.42
CA SER A 126 -38.01 -18.86 -38.84
C SER A 126 -38.12 -18.91 -37.32
N ARG A 127 -39.08 -19.70 -36.80
CA ARG A 127 -39.25 -19.91 -35.36
C ARG A 127 -38.00 -20.49 -34.71
N GLN A 128 -37.38 -21.50 -35.32
CA GLN A 128 -36.18 -22.13 -34.78
C GLN A 128 -34.97 -21.18 -34.76
N VAL A 129 -34.78 -20.38 -35.81
CA VAL A 129 -33.70 -19.38 -35.88
C VAL A 129 -33.89 -18.31 -34.81
N LEU A 130 -35.08 -17.74 -34.70
CA LEU A 130 -35.38 -16.70 -33.71
C LEU A 130 -35.30 -17.24 -32.27
N GLN A 131 -35.78 -18.46 -32.01
CA GLN A 131 -35.67 -19.10 -30.70
C GLN A 131 -34.21 -19.32 -30.30
N LYS A 132 -33.36 -19.75 -31.25
CA LYS A 132 -31.92 -19.90 -31.00
C LYS A 132 -31.29 -18.56 -30.59
N HIS A 133 -31.54 -17.49 -31.35
CA HIS A 133 -31.03 -16.16 -31.00
C HIS A 133 -31.50 -15.69 -29.62
N LEU A 134 -32.78 -15.91 -29.28
CA LEU A 134 -33.31 -15.57 -27.97
C LEU A 134 -32.60 -16.34 -26.84
N VAL A 135 -32.38 -17.64 -27.02
CA VAL A 135 -31.66 -18.47 -26.04
C VAL A 135 -30.21 -17.99 -25.89
N GLU A 136 -29.51 -17.76 -27.00
CA GLU A 136 -28.13 -17.26 -26.96
C GLU A 136 -28.02 -15.91 -26.25
N ALA A 137 -28.90 -14.97 -26.57
CA ALA A 137 -28.94 -13.66 -25.92
C ALA A 137 -29.25 -13.77 -24.42
N ALA A 138 -30.24 -14.60 -24.05
CA ALA A 138 -30.59 -14.84 -22.66
C ALA A 138 -29.46 -15.51 -21.87
N THR A 139 -28.75 -16.46 -22.48
CA THR A 139 -27.58 -17.11 -21.87
C THR A 139 -26.47 -16.10 -21.62
N ARG A 140 -26.13 -15.26 -22.62
CA ARG A 140 -25.12 -14.21 -22.45
C ARG A 140 -25.51 -13.20 -21.38
N LEU A 141 -26.78 -12.78 -21.35
CA LEU A 141 -27.27 -11.87 -20.32
C LEU A 141 -27.19 -12.49 -18.92
N ASN A 142 -27.53 -13.77 -18.79
CA ASN A 142 -27.42 -14.50 -17.53
C ASN A 142 -25.96 -14.62 -17.07
N GLU A 143 -25.02 -14.92 -17.97
CA GLU A 143 -23.58 -14.94 -17.67
C GLU A 143 -23.10 -13.59 -17.10
N VAL A 144 -23.48 -12.49 -17.74
CA VAL A 144 -23.15 -11.13 -17.28
C VAL A 144 -23.77 -10.85 -15.93
N HIS A 145 -25.06 -11.17 -15.76
CA HIS A 145 -25.77 -10.96 -14.50
C HIS A 145 -25.14 -11.75 -13.34
N SER A 146 -24.84 -13.03 -13.54
CA SER A 146 -24.16 -13.85 -12.52
C SER A 146 -22.78 -13.30 -12.17
N ARG A 147 -22.02 -12.82 -13.16
CA ARG A 147 -20.72 -12.20 -12.90
C ARG A 147 -20.85 -10.93 -12.07
N CYS A 148 -21.79 -10.06 -12.40
CA CYS A 148 -22.05 -8.84 -11.64
C CYS A 148 -22.44 -9.17 -10.19
N LEU A 149 -23.37 -10.11 -9.98
CA LEU A 149 -23.75 -10.55 -8.64
C LEU A 149 -22.57 -11.09 -7.85
N ASN A 150 -21.71 -11.92 -8.46
CA ASN A 150 -20.51 -12.43 -7.79
C ASN A 150 -19.55 -11.31 -7.37
N ILE A 151 -19.38 -10.27 -8.19
CA ILE A 151 -18.57 -9.11 -7.82
C ILE A 151 -19.17 -8.41 -6.60
N PHE A 152 -20.47 -8.14 -6.61
CA PHE A 152 -21.14 -7.49 -5.47
C PHE A 152 -21.08 -8.32 -4.19
N ILE A 153 -21.30 -9.63 -4.29
CA ILE A 153 -21.25 -10.56 -3.15
C ILE A 153 -19.84 -10.59 -2.55
N ASN A 154 -18.81 -10.77 -3.38
CA ASN A 154 -17.43 -10.80 -2.90
C ASN A 154 -17.02 -9.46 -2.30
N GLN A 155 -17.38 -8.34 -2.93
CA GLN A 155 -17.11 -7.01 -2.40
C GLN A 155 -17.79 -6.78 -1.04
N ALA A 156 -19.03 -7.25 -0.87
CA ALA A 156 -19.75 -7.16 0.40
C ALA A 156 -19.08 -8.00 1.50
N PHE A 157 -18.63 -9.21 1.18
CA PHE A 157 -17.90 -10.06 2.12
C PHE A 157 -16.54 -9.47 2.51
N ASP A 158 -15.78 -8.94 1.54
CA ASP A 158 -14.51 -8.26 1.80
C ASP A 158 -14.74 -7.04 2.69
N MET A 159 -15.74 -6.20 2.38
CA MET A 159 -16.08 -5.03 3.19
C MET A 159 -16.51 -5.42 4.61
N GLN A 160 -17.33 -6.47 4.78
CA GLN A 160 -17.73 -6.96 6.10
C GLN A 160 -16.54 -7.49 6.89
N ARG A 161 -15.64 -8.23 6.24
CA ARG A 161 -14.40 -8.71 6.84
C ARG A 161 -13.53 -7.53 7.28
N ASP A 162 -13.36 -6.53 6.42
CA ASP A 162 -12.56 -5.35 6.72
C ASP A 162 -13.12 -4.56 7.90
N LEU A 163 -14.45 -4.42 7.98
CA LEU A 163 -15.13 -3.80 9.12
C LEU A 163 -14.91 -4.56 10.44
N GLN A 164 -14.66 -5.87 10.39
CA GLN A 164 -14.40 -6.68 11.60
C GLN A 164 -12.91 -6.78 11.95
N ILE A 165 -12.06 -6.93 10.94
CA ILE A 165 -10.63 -7.17 11.12
C ILE A 165 -9.91 -5.84 11.39
N THR A 166 -10.19 -4.78 10.63
CA THR A 166 -9.47 -3.49 10.73
C THR A 166 -9.52 -2.89 12.14
N PRO A 167 -10.66 -2.87 12.86
CA PRO A 167 -10.68 -2.36 14.24
C PRO A 167 -9.79 -3.17 15.18
N LYS A 168 -9.84 -4.51 15.09
CA LYS A 168 -9.00 -5.40 15.91
C LYS A 168 -7.52 -5.18 15.65
N ARG A 169 -7.15 -4.91 14.40
CA ARG A 169 -5.78 -4.58 14.02
C ARG A 169 -5.32 -3.25 14.59
N LEU A 170 -6.12 -2.19 14.43
CA LEU A 170 -5.81 -0.87 14.99
C LEU A 170 -5.64 -0.94 16.50
N GLU A 171 -6.46 -1.74 17.18
CA GLU A 171 -6.35 -1.96 18.62
C GLU A 171 -5.10 -2.77 19.00
N TYR A 172 -4.76 -3.82 18.24
CA TYR A 172 -3.52 -4.55 18.42
C TYR A 172 -2.29 -3.66 18.25
N THR A 173 -2.24 -2.88 17.18
CA THR A 173 -1.13 -1.96 16.91
C THR A 173 -1.02 -0.90 18.01
N ARG A 174 -2.14 -0.33 18.46
CA ARG A 174 -2.17 0.61 19.59
C ARG A 174 -1.59 -0.01 20.85
N ARG A 175 -1.97 -1.25 21.18
CA ARG A 175 -1.46 -1.95 22.36
C ARG A 175 0.05 -2.18 22.26
N LYS A 176 0.53 -2.64 21.10
CA LYS A 176 1.96 -2.91 20.88
C LYS A 176 2.82 -1.67 20.90
N GLU A 177 2.33 -0.57 20.33
CA GLU A 177 3.02 0.71 20.44
C GLU A 177 3.04 1.21 21.89
N ASN A 178 1.96 1.06 22.64
CA ASN A 178 1.93 1.46 24.05
C ASN A 178 2.89 0.62 24.92
N GLU A 179 2.94 -0.70 24.70
CA GLU A 179 3.93 -1.60 25.34
C GLU A 179 5.37 -1.14 25.05
N LEU A 180 5.65 -0.74 23.81
CA LEU A 180 6.97 -0.25 23.41
C LEU A 180 7.28 1.11 24.05
N TYR A 181 6.32 2.04 24.05
CA TYR A 181 6.47 3.35 24.68
C TYR A 181 6.83 3.22 26.16
N GLU A 182 6.10 2.40 26.92
CA GLU A 182 6.37 2.15 28.35
C GLU A 182 7.74 1.51 28.55
N SER A 183 8.13 0.55 27.70
CA SER A 183 9.45 -0.08 27.75
C SER A 183 10.58 0.93 27.54
N LEU A 184 10.48 1.77 26.50
CA LEU A 184 11.48 2.79 26.19
C LEU A 184 11.54 3.87 27.28
N MET A 185 10.39 4.28 27.82
CA MET A 185 10.32 5.23 28.93
C MET A 185 11.00 4.67 30.19
N GLY A 186 10.79 3.38 30.48
CA GLY A 186 11.47 2.66 31.55
C GLY A 186 12.99 2.64 31.38
N ILE A 187 13.50 2.37 30.17
CA ILE A 187 14.94 2.39 29.86
C ILE A 187 15.52 3.80 30.07
N ALA A 188 14.84 4.85 29.59
CA ALA A 188 15.29 6.23 29.77
C ALA A 188 15.34 6.64 31.26
N ASN A 189 14.36 6.26 32.06
CA ASN A 189 14.32 6.56 33.48
C ASN A 189 15.43 5.84 34.25
N ARG A 190 15.65 4.55 33.98
CA ARG A 190 16.74 3.79 34.60
C ARG A 190 18.11 4.39 34.25
N LYS A 191 18.31 4.73 32.97
CA LYS A 191 19.56 5.34 32.50
C LYS A 191 19.79 6.75 33.04
N GLN A 192 18.72 7.49 33.36
CA GLN A 192 18.84 8.76 34.08
C GLN A 192 19.51 8.57 35.45
N GLU A 193 19.06 7.58 36.22
CA GLU A 193 19.64 7.31 37.54
C GLU A 193 21.07 6.78 37.42
N GLU A 194 21.35 5.86 36.48
CA GLU A 194 22.72 5.39 36.22
C GLU A 194 23.67 6.55 35.83
N MET A 195 23.22 7.50 35.01
CA MET A 195 23.99 8.70 34.68
C MET A 195 24.19 9.60 35.90
N LYS A 196 23.16 9.78 36.74
CA LYS A 196 23.26 10.55 37.98
C LYS A 196 24.34 9.96 38.89
N ASP A 197 24.31 8.66 39.10
CA ASP A 197 25.26 7.97 39.98
C ASP A 197 26.68 8.04 39.41
N MET A 198 26.86 7.90 38.10
CA MET A 198 28.16 8.07 37.43
C MET A 198 28.72 9.49 37.57
N ILE A 199 27.88 10.52 37.52
CA ILE A 199 28.30 11.91 37.77
C ILE A 199 28.73 12.09 39.23
N VAL A 200 27.96 11.56 40.19
CA VAL A 200 28.28 11.62 41.62
C VAL A 200 29.60 10.91 41.92
N GLU A 201 29.81 9.72 41.36
CA GLU A 201 31.06 8.96 41.51
C GLU A 201 32.26 9.72 40.92
N THR A 202 32.09 10.29 39.73
CA THR A 202 33.17 11.06 39.06
C THR A 202 33.50 12.34 39.84
N LEU A 203 32.50 13.04 40.36
CA LEU A 203 32.68 14.18 41.27
C LEU A 203 33.43 13.78 42.54
N GLY A 204 33.09 12.64 43.14
CA GLY A 204 33.74 12.13 44.34
C GLY A 204 35.21 11.78 44.12
N ASN A 205 35.52 11.12 43.01
CA ASN A 205 36.88 10.68 42.70
C ASN A 205 37.82 11.84 42.33
N MET A 206 37.30 12.86 41.64
CA MET A 206 38.10 14.03 41.23
C MET A 206 38.18 15.10 42.31
N LYS A 207 37.41 14.98 43.39
CA LYS A 207 37.26 16.03 44.40
C LYS A 207 38.61 16.50 44.93
N GLU A 208 39.44 15.60 45.43
CA GLU A 208 40.71 15.99 46.08
C GLU A 208 41.70 16.57 45.07
N GLU A 209 41.81 15.97 43.88
CA GLU A 209 42.67 16.47 42.79
C GLU A 209 42.29 17.91 42.40
N LEU A 210 41.00 18.20 42.26
CA LEU A 210 40.50 19.54 41.93
C LEU A 210 40.75 20.57 43.04
N LEU A 211 40.71 20.14 44.31
CA LEU A 211 41.05 20.99 45.44
C LEU A 211 42.55 21.34 45.46
N GLU A 212 43.42 20.37 45.14
CA GLU A 212 44.86 20.59 45.04
C GLU A 212 45.24 21.47 43.83
N ASP A 213 44.63 21.24 42.67
CA ASP A 213 44.79 22.09 41.48
C ASP A 213 44.33 23.53 41.76
N ALA A 214 43.22 23.72 42.49
CA ALA A 214 42.76 25.04 42.89
C ALA A 214 43.72 25.71 43.90
N ALA A 215 44.27 24.96 44.86
CA ALA A 215 45.21 25.49 45.85
C ALA A 215 46.52 25.99 45.21
N SER A 216 47.02 25.23 44.24
CA SER A 216 48.26 25.52 43.50
C SER A 216 48.09 26.51 42.34
N MET A 217 46.86 26.91 42.02
CA MET A 217 46.57 27.82 40.91
C MET A 217 47.25 29.18 41.04
N GLU A 218 48.00 29.56 40.01
CA GLU A 218 48.47 30.93 39.80
C GLU A 218 47.44 31.70 38.96
N PHE A 219 47.00 32.86 39.46
CA PHE A 219 46.01 33.68 38.75
C PHE A 219 46.67 34.47 37.64
N ARG A 220 46.03 34.49 36.47
CA ARG A 220 46.43 35.38 35.37
C ARG A 220 45.90 36.79 35.63
N ASP A 221 46.71 37.78 35.29
CA ASP A 221 46.35 39.20 35.27
C ASP A 221 45.97 39.81 36.64
N ILE A 222 46.43 39.20 37.75
CA ILE A 222 46.19 39.68 39.13
C ILE A 222 47.51 39.70 39.90
N ILE A 223 47.89 40.86 40.42
CA ILE A 223 49.06 40.99 41.30
C ILE A 223 48.56 40.76 42.73
N ILE A 224 48.94 39.64 43.34
CA ILE A 224 48.68 39.39 44.76
C ILE A 224 49.74 40.14 45.56
N PRO A 225 49.37 41.15 46.38
CA PRO A 225 50.35 41.84 47.22
C PRO A 225 50.86 40.90 48.32
N GLU A 226 52.19 40.75 48.43
CA GLU A 226 52.84 39.86 49.41
C GLU A 226 52.68 40.33 50.88
N ASN A 227 52.26 41.58 51.10
CA ASN A 227 52.32 42.26 52.40
C ASN A 227 51.00 42.29 53.20
N GLY A 228 50.02 41.43 52.90
CA GLY A 228 48.76 41.38 53.66
C GLY A 228 47.83 42.59 53.44
N GLU A 229 48.08 43.38 52.41
CA GLU A 229 47.19 44.44 51.92
C GLU A 229 45.88 43.83 51.36
N PRO A 230 44.72 44.44 51.62
CA PRO A 230 43.43 43.92 51.19
C PRO A 230 43.32 43.93 49.66
N VAL A 231 43.04 42.76 49.09
CA VAL A 231 42.82 42.60 47.64
C VAL A 231 41.50 43.26 47.24
N SER A 232 41.51 43.97 46.11
CA SER A 232 40.31 44.62 45.56
C SER A 232 39.19 43.62 45.30
N SER A 233 37.94 44.00 45.61
CA SER A 233 36.77 43.14 45.38
C SER A 233 36.58 42.74 43.91
N LYS A 234 37.12 43.53 42.96
CA LYS A 234 37.11 43.19 41.53
C LYS A 234 38.06 42.03 41.23
N ASP A 235 39.23 42.02 41.87
CA ASP A 235 40.27 41.02 41.66
C ASP A 235 39.90 39.71 42.36
N ILE A 236 39.29 39.79 43.55
CA ILE A 236 38.70 38.62 44.23
C ILE A 236 37.64 37.94 43.34
N LYS A 237 36.75 38.71 42.71
CA LYS A 237 35.75 38.17 41.76
C LYS A 237 36.41 37.52 40.54
N CYS A 238 37.52 38.09 40.05
CA CYS A 238 38.27 37.53 38.95
C CYS A 238 38.95 36.20 39.34
N CYS A 239 39.57 36.13 40.53
CA CYS A 239 40.14 34.91 41.09
C CYS A 239 39.09 33.79 41.22
N ILE A 240 37.92 34.11 41.77
CA ILE A 240 36.80 33.15 41.90
C ILE A 240 36.40 32.61 40.53
N LYS A 241 36.27 33.50 39.54
CA LYS A 241 35.91 33.12 38.17
C LYS A 241 36.96 32.19 37.54
N GLN A 242 38.25 32.46 37.73
CA GLN A 242 39.32 31.60 37.22
C GLN A 242 39.35 30.22 37.88
N ILE A 243 39.14 30.13 39.21
CA ILE A 243 39.01 28.85 39.93
C ILE A 243 37.82 28.04 39.38
N GLN A 244 36.69 28.72 39.17
CA GLN A 244 35.50 28.10 38.60
C GLN A 244 35.74 27.59 37.18
N GLU A 245 36.31 28.40 36.29
CA GLU A 245 36.60 27.99 34.91
C GLU A 245 37.51 26.76 34.85
N LEU A 246 38.53 26.66 35.72
CA LEU A 246 39.37 25.47 35.83
C LEU A 246 38.55 24.23 36.23
N ILE A 247 37.80 24.33 37.33
CA ILE A 247 37.01 23.20 37.85
C ILE A 247 35.98 22.76 36.81
N ILE A 248 35.30 23.69 36.18
CA ILE A 248 34.32 23.42 35.12
C ILE A 248 35.00 22.71 33.95
N SER A 249 36.13 23.23 33.47
CA SER A 249 36.82 22.64 32.32
C SER A 249 37.23 21.19 32.59
N ARG A 250 37.85 20.93 33.76
CA ARG A 250 38.31 19.58 34.13
C ARG A 250 37.15 18.62 34.37
N LEU A 251 36.14 19.08 35.09
CA LEU A 251 34.99 18.24 35.42
C LEU A 251 34.14 17.93 34.18
N ASN A 252 33.91 18.92 33.32
CA ASN A 252 33.17 18.74 32.08
C ASN A 252 33.88 17.73 31.17
N GLN A 253 35.20 17.81 31.04
CA GLN A 253 35.97 16.84 30.25
C GLN A 253 35.83 15.40 30.78
N ALA A 254 35.92 15.20 32.09
CA ALA A 254 35.81 13.87 32.69
C ALA A 254 34.40 13.29 32.63
N VAL A 255 33.39 14.12 32.91
CA VAL A 255 31.97 13.72 32.89
C VAL A 255 31.48 13.52 31.45
N ALA A 256 31.88 14.37 30.50
CA ALA A 256 31.52 14.24 29.09
C ALA A 256 32.03 12.93 28.49
N ASN A 257 33.30 12.57 28.76
CA ASN A 257 33.88 11.32 28.26
C ASN A 257 33.10 10.08 28.73
N LYS A 258 32.64 10.03 29.99
CA LYS A 258 31.82 8.92 30.49
C LYS A 258 30.35 8.99 30.02
N LEU A 259 29.81 10.19 29.83
CA LEU A 259 28.46 10.39 29.32
C LEU A 259 28.31 9.94 27.86
N ILE A 260 29.32 10.16 27.01
CA ILE A 260 29.30 9.73 25.60
C ILE A 260 28.97 8.23 25.52
N SER A 261 29.72 7.39 26.23
CA SER A 261 29.46 5.94 26.23
C SER A 261 28.08 5.56 26.80
N SER A 262 27.60 6.29 27.80
CA SER A 262 26.28 6.04 28.42
C SER A 262 25.13 6.41 27.48
N VAL A 263 25.27 7.49 26.72
CA VAL A 263 24.30 7.96 25.73
C VAL A 263 24.32 7.08 24.49
N ASP A 264 25.48 6.64 24.04
CA ASP A 264 25.61 5.70 22.92
C ASP A 264 24.95 4.36 23.25
N TYR A 265 25.18 3.82 24.45
CA TYR A 265 24.49 2.62 24.92
C TYR A 265 22.98 2.81 25.01
N LEU A 266 22.51 3.96 25.54
CA LEU A 266 21.09 4.28 25.59
C LEU A 266 20.47 4.25 24.19
N ARG A 267 21.12 4.90 23.23
CA ARG A 267 20.69 4.89 21.83
C ARG A 267 20.65 3.47 21.25
N GLU A 268 21.71 2.68 21.40
CA GLU A 268 21.78 1.33 20.83
C GLU A 268 20.71 0.42 21.45
N SER A 269 20.48 0.53 22.76
CA SER A 269 19.42 -0.17 23.46
C SER A 269 18.03 0.20 22.95
N PHE A 270 17.78 1.48 22.70
CA PHE A 270 16.55 1.99 22.10
C PHE A 270 16.34 1.44 20.69
N VAL A 271 17.34 1.57 19.82
CA VAL A 271 17.28 1.09 18.43
C VAL A 271 17.03 -0.41 18.39
N GLY A 272 17.79 -1.20 19.14
CA GLY A 272 17.63 -2.66 19.16
C GLY A 272 16.27 -3.12 19.70
N THR A 273 15.69 -2.39 20.66
CA THR A 273 14.33 -2.69 21.16
C THR A 273 13.28 -2.42 20.09
N LEU A 274 13.41 -1.30 19.39
CA LEU A 274 12.50 -0.93 18.32
C LEU A 274 12.60 -1.89 17.11
N GLU A 275 13.81 -2.30 16.71
CA GLU A 275 14.03 -3.29 15.66
C GLU A 275 13.38 -4.64 15.98
N ARG A 276 13.54 -5.15 17.21
CA ARG A 276 12.91 -6.41 17.66
C ARG A 276 11.39 -6.31 17.67
N CYS A 277 10.84 -5.21 18.16
CA CYS A 277 9.38 -5.00 18.17
C CYS A 277 8.81 -4.89 16.76
N LEU A 278 9.49 -4.18 15.85
CA LEU A 278 9.07 -4.02 14.47
C LEU A 278 9.08 -5.36 13.73
N LYS A 279 10.14 -6.16 13.92
CA LYS A 279 10.22 -7.53 13.39
C LYS A 279 9.11 -8.43 13.95
N SER A 280 8.85 -8.39 15.26
CA SER A 280 7.77 -9.16 15.88
C SER A 280 6.38 -8.74 15.40
N LEU A 281 6.16 -7.45 15.13
CA LEU A 281 4.94 -6.92 14.51
C LEU A 281 4.75 -7.45 13.08
N GLU A 282 5.82 -7.50 12.30
CA GLU A 282 5.80 -8.06 10.94
C GLU A 282 5.52 -9.58 10.96
N GLU A 283 6.18 -10.34 11.84
CA GLU A 283 6.06 -11.80 11.95
C GLU A 283 4.72 -12.28 12.57
N SER A 284 4.25 -11.63 13.64
CA SER A 284 2.99 -12.02 14.30
C SER A 284 1.75 -11.76 13.43
N TRP A 285 1.88 -10.87 12.44
CA TRP A 285 0.82 -10.58 11.49
C TRP A 285 0.70 -11.66 10.41
N GLU A 286 1.81 -12.13 9.85
CA GLU A 286 1.80 -13.21 8.85
C GLU A 286 1.08 -14.47 9.36
N VAL A 287 1.22 -14.77 10.65
CA VAL A 287 0.61 -15.93 11.31
C VAL A 287 -0.89 -15.74 11.59
N SER A 288 -1.36 -14.52 11.83
CA SER A 288 -2.75 -14.25 12.24
C SER A 288 -3.72 -14.03 11.07
N VAL A 289 -3.23 -13.69 9.87
CA VAL A 289 -4.06 -13.44 8.68
C VAL A 289 -4.14 -14.63 7.73
N HIS A 290 -3.12 -15.49 7.73
CA HIS A 290 -3.04 -16.60 6.79
C HIS A 290 -2.86 -17.95 7.49
N PRO A 291 -3.89 -18.50 8.18
CA PRO A 291 -3.93 -19.92 8.41
C PRO A 291 -4.26 -20.62 7.08
N ALA A 292 -3.23 -20.93 6.30
CA ALA A 292 -3.27 -21.77 5.10
C ALA A 292 -4.21 -21.30 3.95
N ARG A 293 -3.64 -20.47 3.06
CA ARG A 293 -3.96 -20.22 1.62
C ARG A 293 -4.13 -18.73 1.37
N SER A 294 -3.16 -18.11 0.68
CA SER A 294 -3.41 -17.27 -0.50
C SER A 294 -2.15 -16.51 -0.92
N LEU A 295 -1.84 -16.65 -2.21
CA LEU A 295 -0.82 -15.96 -2.97
C LEU A 295 -1.27 -14.51 -3.29
N GLU A 296 -1.63 -13.70 -2.29
CA GLU A 296 -1.84 -12.27 -2.52
C GLU A 296 -1.32 -11.49 -1.31
N LYS A 297 -0.22 -10.75 -1.51
CA LYS A 297 0.33 -9.83 -0.50
C LYS A 297 -0.69 -8.71 -0.28
N PRO A 298 -1.28 -8.56 0.91
CA PRO A 298 -2.09 -7.39 1.20
C PRO A 298 -1.17 -6.17 1.24
N LYS A 299 -1.48 -5.14 0.45
CA LYS A 299 -0.87 -3.81 0.59
C LYS A 299 -1.39 -3.18 1.87
N ASP A 300 -0.72 -3.47 2.97
CA ASP A 300 -1.25 -3.22 4.30
C ASP A 300 -0.80 -1.87 4.86
N VAL A 301 -1.56 -0.83 4.52
CA VAL A 301 -1.26 0.58 4.82
C VAL A 301 -1.00 0.82 6.31
N SER A 302 -1.70 0.12 7.22
CA SER A 302 -1.55 0.30 8.69
C SER A 302 -0.24 -0.25 9.26
N VAL A 303 0.23 -1.40 8.75
CA VAL A 303 1.54 -1.97 9.12
C VAL A 303 2.66 -1.06 8.62
N HIS A 304 2.50 -0.52 7.41
CA HIS A 304 3.42 0.46 6.85
C HIS A 304 3.43 1.79 7.62
N ILE A 305 2.28 2.29 8.09
CA ILE A 305 2.20 3.49 8.92
C ILE A 305 3.01 3.30 10.22
N THR A 306 2.76 2.19 10.92
CA THR A 306 3.46 1.87 12.19
C THR A 306 4.96 1.71 11.97
N SER A 307 5.36 0.92 10.97
CA SER A 307 6.76 0.69 10.60
C SER A 307 7.47 2.01 10.21
N ASN A 308 6.81 2.89 9.45
CA ASN A 308 7.40 4.17 9.03
C ASN A 308 7.55 5.17 10.19
N TYR A 309 6.59 5.25 11.11
CA TYR A 309 6.70 6.12 12.28
C TYR A 309 7.80 5.63 13.24
N LEU A 310 7.85 4.33 13.52
CA LEU A 310 8.91 3.74 14.34
C LEU A 310 10.29 3.95 13.70
N LYS A 311 10.40 3.89 12.37
CA LYS A 311 11.61 4.25 11.63
C LYS A 311 11.98 5.73 11.79
N GLN A 312 11.02 6.65 11.84
CA GLN A 312 11.30 8.07 12.13
C GLN A 312 11.82 8.28 13.56
N VAL A 313 11.31 7.56 14.56
CA VAL A 313 11.88 7.56 15.92
C VAL A 313 13.30 7.04 15.91
N ALA A 314 13.53 5.90 15.24
CA ALA A 314 14.86 5.33 15.10
C ALA A 314 15.81 6.33 14.46
N LEU A 315 15.41 7.04 13.40
CA LEU A 315 16.22 8.08 12.73
C LEU A 315 16.43 9.34 13.59
N GLY A 316 15.39 9.78 14.31
CA GLY A 316 15.42 10.94 15.19
C GLY A 316 16.26 10.72 16.45
N CYS A 317 16.19 9.52 17.04
CA CYS A 317 17.10 9.07 18.09
C CYS A 317 18.47 8.70 17.52
N SER A 318 18.53 8.30 16.23
CA SER A 318 19.77 7.97 15.53
C SER A 318 20.55 9.18 15.01
N CYS A 319 20.18 10.42 15.36
CA CYS A 319 20.95 11.67 15.18
C CYS A 319 21.93 11.61 14.00
N LYS A 320 21.41 11.51 12.78
CA LYS A 320 22.15 11.96 11.60
C LYS A 320 21.74 13.38 11.30
N SER A 321 22.34 14.32 12.02
CA SER A 321 22.63 15.69 11.57
C SER A 321 23.41 16.39 12.68
N ALA A 322 24.72 16.46 12.45
CA ALA A 322 25.56 17.61 12.75
C ALA A 322 25.18 18.44 14.00
N ASP A 323 25.30 17.85 15.19
CA ASP A 323 25.98 18.57 16.26
C ASP A 323 26.52 17.59 17.32
N PRO A 324 27.86 17.39 17.40
CA PRO A 324 28.49 16.77 18.56
C PRO A 324 28.22 17.54 19.88
N ARG A 325 27.61 18.73 19.82
CA ARG A 325 27.41 19.64 20.95
C ARG A 325 26.08 19.49 21.68
N LEU A 326 25.25 18.47 21.40
CA LEU A 326 24.00 18.23 22.15
C LEU A 326 24.21 17.91 23.65
N SER A 327 25.45 17.84 24.15
CA SER A 327 25.74 17.78 25.59
C SER A 327 26.64 18.88 26.14
N LEU A 328 27.29 19.74 25.35
CA LEU A 328 28.22 20.75 25.91
C LEU A 328 27.57 22.12 26.11
N SER A 329 26.77 22.61 25.15
CA SER A 329 26.19 23.97 25.23
C SER A 329 25.10 24.11 26.30
N SER A 330 24.31 23.06 26.54
CA SER A 330 23.33 23.02 27.63
C SER A 330 23.99 22.93 29.00
N VAL A 331 25.16 22.29 29.05
CA VAL A 331 25.96 22.11 30.27
C VAL A 331 26.69 23.39 30.60
N ASP A 332 27.37 24.03 29.65
CA ASP A 332 28.00 25.34 29.82
C ASP A 332 27.00 26.43 30.28
N TYR A 333 25.78 26.43 29.73
CA TYR A 333 24.72 27.39 30.09
C TYR A 333 24.11 27.11 31.48
N LEU A 334 23.88 25.85 31.84
CA LEU A 334 23.35 25.47 33.16
C LEU A 334 24.40 25.64 34.27
N PHE A 335 25.67 25.37 33.98
CA PHE A 335 26.79 25.61 34.88
C PHE A 335 26.98 27.10 35.16
N SER A 336 26.88 27.94 34.13
CA SER A 336 26.92 29.40 34.29
C SER A 336 25.79 29.94 35.20
N GLN A 337 24.59 29.32 35.18
CA GLN A 337 23.47 29.72 36.04
C GLN A 337 23.59 29.28 37.51
N ILE A 338 24.18 28.11 37.77
CA ILE A 338 24.35 27.59 39.14
C ILE A 338 25.38 28.43 39.91
N ILE A 339 26.43 28.86 39.21
CA ILE A 339 27.56 29.62 39.77
C ILE A 339 27.19 31.05 40.16
N GLN A 340 26.25 31.68 39.45
CA GLN A 340 25.76 33.02 39.80
C GLN A 340 25.00 33.08 41.14
N ARG A 341 24.65 31.95 41.75
CA ARG A 341 23.84 31.89 42.98
C ARG A 341 24.64 31.73 44.28
N ILE A 342 25.96 31.66 44.22
CA ILE A 342 26.79 31.51 45.42
C ILE A 342 27.12 32.90 45.99
N THR A 343 26.72 33.16 47.23
CA THR A 343 27.11 34.34 48.01
C THR A 343 28.49 34.12 48.62
N TRP A 344 29.50 34.78 48.08
CA TRP A 344 30.90 34.61 48.48
C TRP A 344 31.28 35.50 49.66
N VAL A 345 31.93 34.89 50.67
CA VAL A 345 32.53 35.63 51.79
C VAL A 345 33.89 36.15 51.35
N SER A 346 34.13 37.46 51.51
CA SER A 346 35.39 38.11 51.15
C SER A 346 36.44 37.90 52.26
N PRO A 347 37.55 37.18 52.03
CA PRO A 347 38.63 37.11 53.00
C PRO A 347 39.61 38.26 52.82
N PRO A 348 40.37 38.60 53.87
CA PRO A 348 41.41 39.63 53.81
C PRO A 348 42.66 39.22 53.01
N ALA A 349 42.87 37.92 52.72
CA ALA A 349 44.02 37.44 51.94
C ALA A 349 43.66 36.19 51.08
N ILE A 350 44.24 36.10 49.88
CA ILE A 350 44.09 34.94 48.97
C ILE A 350 45.05 33.82 49.41
N THR A 351 44.58 32.97 50.31
CA THR A 351 45.34 31.80 50.79
C THR A 351 45.00 30.53 50.03
N SER A 352 45.86 29.50 50.11
CA SER A 352 45.59 28.17 49.56
C SER A 352 44.30 27.56 50.11
N ASP A 353 44.02 27.73 51.41
CA ASP A 353 42.81 27.25 52.06
C ASP A 353 41.55 27.94 51.55
N TRP A 354 41.64 29.24 51.24
CA TRP A 354 40.55 29.96 50.60
C TRP A 354 40.26 29.42 49.20
N LYS A 355 41.30 29.17 48.39
CA LYS A 355 41.13 28.59 47.05
C LYS A 355 40.47 27.21 47.11
N ARG A 356 40.88 26.35 48.06
CA ARG A 356 40.22 25.06 48.32
C ARG A 356 38.75 25.24 48.69
N LYS A 357 38.43 26.22 49.55
CA LYS A 357 37.04 26.46 49.96
C LYS A 357 36.16 26.94 48.82
N VAL A 358 36.68 27.84 47.98
CA VAL A 358 35.98 28.28 46.76
C VAL A 358 35.74 27.13 45.79
N ALA A 359 36.73 26.25 45.65
CA ALA A 359 36.62 25.05 44.83
C ALA A 359 35.60 24.04 45.39
N GLN A 360 35.60 23.83 46.71
CA GLN A 360 34.67 22.96 47.41
C GLN A 360 33.22 23.42 47.21
N ASP A 361 32.94 24.71 47.40
CA ASP A 361 31.61 25.30 47.22
C ASP A 361 31.16 25.20 45.75
N ALA A 362 32.08 25.36 44.80
CA ALA A 362 31.80 25.19 43.38
C ALA A 362 31.41 23.74 43.05
N ILE A 363 32.14 22.75 43.58
CA ILE A 363 31.85 21.31 43.39
C ILE A 363 30.50 20.94 44.03
N GLU A 364 30.22 21.40 45.24
CA GLU A 364 28.96 21.10 45.96
C GLU A 364 27.73 21.76 45.33
N SER A 365 27.90 22.92 44.67
CA SER A 365 26.81 23.58 43.94
C SER A 365 26.33 22.78 42.71
N LEU A 366 27.15 21.84 42.24
CA LEU A 366 27.00 21.11 41.00
C LEU A 366 26.03 19.92 41.19
N SER A 367 24.78 20.12 40.82
CA SER A 367 23.74 19.10 41.01
C SER A 367 23.78 18.03 39.91
N ALA A 368 24.33 16.86 40.23
CA ALA A 368 24.28 15.66 39.38
C ALA A 368 22.85 15.31 38.91
N SER A 369 21.85 15.52 39.78
CA SER A 369 20.44 15.30 39.44
C SER A 369 19.93 16.23 38.33
N LYS A 370 20.32 17.50 38.31
CA LYS A 370 19.91 18.44 37.26
C LYS A 370 20.53 18.07 35.91
N LEU A 371 21.80 17.66 35.91
CA LEU A 371 22.51 17.27 34.69
C LEU A 371 21.90 16.02 34.05
N ALA A 372 21.72 14.96 34.85
CA ALA A 372 21.10 13.72 34.39
C ALA A 372 19.67 13.95 33.89
N LYS A 373 18.86 14.75 34.61
CA LYS A 373 17.51 15.12 34.18
C LYS A 373 17.48 15.88 32.87
N SER A 374 18.42 16.80 32.63
CA SER A 374 18.48 17.58 31.39
C SER A 374 18.69 16.67 30.17
N ILE A 375 19.64 15.74 30.25
CA ILE A 375 19.96 14.81 29.16
C ILE A 375 18.77 13.87 28.91
N CYS A 376 18.23 13.22 29.94
CA CYS A 376 17.09 12.31 29.78
C CYS A 376 15.79 13.02 29.40
N SER A 377 15.61 14.29 29.75
CA SER A 377 14.41 15.05 29.35
C SER A 377 14.31 15.16 27.83
N GLN A 378 15.43 15.36 27.12
CA GLN A 378 15.39 15.47 25.65
C GLN A 378 14.91 14.18 24.99
N PHE A 379 15.40 13.03 25.44
CA PHE A 379 14.95 11.73 24.94
C PHE A 379 13.46 11.49 25.24
N ARG A 380 13.02 11.80 26.47
CA ARG A 380 11.61 11.66 26.86
C ARG A 380 10.69 12.56 26.07
N THR A 381 11.08 13.82 25.81
CA THR A 381 10.29 14.73 24.99
C THR A 381 10.13 14.21 23.56
N ARG A 382 11.20 13.67 22.95
CA ARG A 382 11.12 13.06 21.62
C ARG A 382 10.25 11.80 21.61
N LEU A 383 10.37 10.96 22.63
CA LEU A 383 9.56 9.75 22.77
C LEU A 383 8.07 10.10 22.92
N ASN A 384 7.73 11.06 23.78
CA ASN A 384 6.36 11.56 23.95
C ASN A 384 5.78 12.13 22.65
N SER A 385 6.55 12.98 21.97
CA SER A 385 6.13 13.56 20.70
C SER A 385 5.83 12.49 19.64
N SER A 386 6.63 11.42 19.59
CA SER A 386 6.36 10.31 18.69
C SER A 386 5.11 9.52 19.08
N HIS A 387 4.92 9.25 20.38
CA HIS A 387 3.75 8.54 20.88
C HIS A 387 2.46 9.31 20.53
N GLU A 388 2.47 10.62 20.76
CA GLU A 388 1.35 11.50 20.40
C GLU A 388 1.08 11.54 18.89
N ALA A 389 2.14 11.63 18.06
CA ALA A 389 2.02 11.61 16.60
C ALA A 389 1.45 10.29 16.07
N PHE A 390 1.85 9.17 16.66
CA PHE A 390 1.32 7.85 16.35
C PHE A 390 -0.17 7.74 16.74
N ALA A 391 -0.52 8.17 17.96
CA ALA A 391 -1.91 8.20 18.42
C ALA A 391 -2.79 9.09 17.54
N ALA A 392 -2.29 10.24 17.09
CA ALA A 392 -2.98 11.12 16.16
C ALA A 392 -3.19 10.47 14.79
N SER A 393 -2.17 9.79 14.26
CA SER A 393 -2.25 9.09 12.96
C SER A 393 -3.24 7.94 13.00
N LEU A 394 -3.26 7.15 14.08
CA LEU A 394 -4.26 6.09 14.25
C LEU A 394 -5.70 6.62 14.29
N ARG A 395 -5.92 7.86 14.75
CA ARG A 395 -7.25 8.49 14.71
C ARG A 395 -7.67 8.90 13.31
N GLN A 396 -6.73 9.23 12.42
CA GLN A 396 -7.00 9.58 11.02
C GLN A 396 -7.30 8.36 10.13
N VAL A 397 -6.86 7.17 10.54
CA VAL A 397 -7.10 5.89 9.84
C VAL A 397 -8.45 5.27 10.22
N ARG A 398 -9.17 5.87 11.18
CA ARG A 398 -10.52 5.49 11.57
C ARG A 398 -11.54 6.11 10.62
#